data_AF-A0A366MWE5-F1
#
_entry.id   AF-A0A366MWE5-F1
#
_cell.length_a   1.000
_cell.length_b   1.000
_cell.length_c   1.000
_cell.angle_alpha   90.00
_cell.angle_beta   90.00
_cell.angle_gamma   90.00
#
_symmetry.space_group_name_H-M   'P 1'
#
loop_
_entity.id
_entity.type
_entity.pdbx_description
1 polymer ?
#
loop_
_entity_poly.entity_id
_entity_poly.type
_entity_poly.pdbx_seq_one_letter_code
_entity_poly.pdbx_strand_id
1 'polypeptide(L)' 'MEDKLIQKKEILHYIGIGESKLDEIIKKGNFIKPILINGFAYPLYSTSEIKDWIERQKQKRK' A
#
# COMPACT_ATOMS: atom_id res chain seq x y z
N MET A 1 13.49 1.30 -11.76
CA MET A 1 13.56 1.26 -10.29
C MET A 1 13.30 -0.18 -9.89
N GLU A 2 14.10 -0.76 -9.00
CA GLU A 2 13.84 -2.10 -8.46
C GLU A 2 12.59 -2.07 -7.60
N ASP A 3 11.67 -2.99 -7.87
CA ASP A 3 10.48 -3.14 -7.05
C ASP A 3 10.82 -3.88 -5.76
N LYS A 4 10.40 -3.33 -4.62
CA LYS A 4 10.56 -3.95 -3.31
C LYS A 4 9.19 -4.30 -2.74
N LEU A 5 9.18 -5.35 -1.93
CA LEU A 5 8.01 -5.75 -1.16
C LEU A 5 8.14 -5.21 0.26
N ILE A 6 7.19 -4.38 0.68
CA ILE A 6 7.18 -3.77 2.00
C ILE A 6 5.92 -4.15 2.78
N GLN A 7 6.03 -4.15 4.11
CA GLN A 7 4.92 -4.48 4.99
C GLN A 7 3.98 -3.28 5.18
N LYS A 8 2.73 -3.55 5.59
CA LYS A 8 1.75 -2.51 5.93
C LYS A 8 2.33 -1.41 6.84
N LYS A 9 3.13 -1.77 7.85
CA LYS A 9 3.78 -0.80 8.75
C LYS A 9 4.68 0.18 8.00
N GLU A 10 5.50 -0.31 7.07
CA GLU A 10 6.35 0.56 6.26
C GLU A 10 5.53 1.47 5.34
N ILE A 11 4.39 1.01 4.83
CA ILE A 11 3.47 1.83 4.05
C ILE A 11 2.95 3.02 4.87
N LEU A 12 2.66 2.81 6.16
CA LEU A 12 2.23 3.89 7.05
C LEU A 12 3.29 5.00 7.12
N HIS A 13 4.56 4.61 7.24
CA HIS A 13 5.69 5.55 7.22
C HIS A 13 5.89 6.17 5.82
N TYR A 14 5.68 5.39 4.77
CA TYR A 14 5.90 5.82 3.38
C TYR A 14 4.88 6.87 2.91
N ILE A 15 3.60 6.68 3.24
CA ILE A 15 2.50 7.57 2.81
C ILE A 15 2.16 8.60 3.90
N GLY A 16 2.54 8.37 5.16
CA GLY A 16 2.22 9.25 6.29
C GLY A 16 0.75 9.19 6.72
N ILE A 17 0.08 8.05 6.51
CA ILE A 17 -1.33 7.84 6.89
C ILE A 17 -1.38 6.99 8.16
N GLY A 18 -2.29 7.32 9.09
CA GLY A 18 -2.52 6.53 10.30
C GLY A 18 -3.08 5.13 10.01
N GLU A 19 -2.75 4.16 10.87
CA GLU A 19 -3.09 2.74 10.66
C GLU A 19 -4.58 2.51 10.42
N SER A 20 -5.44 3.13 11.23
CA SER A 20 -6.90 3.01 11.10
C SER A 20 -7.40 3.48 9.73
N LYS A 21 -6.82 4.54 9.18
CA LYS A 21 -7.21 5.07 7.87
C LYS A 21 -6.72 4.18 6.74
N LEU A 22 -5.49 3.68 6.83
CA LEU A 22 -5.01 2.71 5.85
C LEU A 22 -5.86 1.44 5.86
N ASP A 23 -6.25 0.95 7.05
CA ASP A 23 -7.12 -0.21 7.20
C ASP A 23 -8.50 0.01 6.57
N GLU A 24 -9.11 1.19 6.79
CA GLU A 24 -10.37 1.56 6.13
C GLU A 24 -10.24 1.56 4.60
N ILE A 25 -9.15 2.11 4.05
CA ILE A 25 -8.94 2.18 2.59
C ILE A 25 -8.75 0.77 2.01
N ILE A 26 -7.97 -0.08 2.69
CA ILE A 26 -7.79 -1.49 2.32
C ILE A 26 -9.13 -2.23 2.35
N LYS A 27 -9.90 -2.10 3.43
CA LYS A 27 -11.22 -2.73 3.58
C LYS A 27 -12.23 -2.27 2.54
N LYS A 28 -12.18 -1.00 2.14
CA LYS A 28 -13.03 -0.45 1.07
C LYS A 28 -12.62 -0.92 -0.33
N GLY A 29 -11.55 -1.71 -0.46
CA GLY A 29 -11.03 -2.16 -1.76
C GLY A 29 -10.40 -1.03 -2.58
N ASN A 30 -10.12 0.11 -1.94
CA ASN A 30 -9.56 1.30 -2.58
C ASN A 30 -8.03 1.37 -2.47
N PHE A 31 -7.40 0.29 -2.00
CA PHE A 31 -5.95 0.14 -1.92
C PHE A 31 -5.47 -1.01 -2.81
N ILE A 32 -4.17 -1.05 -3.06
CA ILE A 32 -3.50 -2.14 -3.79
C ILE A 32 -3.67 -3.48 -3.05
N LYS A 33 -3.68 -4.57 -3.81
CA LYS A 33 -3.89 -5.91 -3.26
C LYS A 33 -2.61 -6.40 -2.56
N PRO A 34 -2.73 -7.03 -1.38
CA PRO A 34 -1.58 -7.62 -0.72
C PRO A 34 -1.09 -8.85 -1.49
N ILE A 35 0.23 -9.00 -1.51
CA ILE A 35 0.94 -10.17 -2.00
C ILE A 35 1.19 -11.08 -0.79
N LEU A 36 0.66 -12.30 -0.86
CA LEU A 36 0.85 -13.33 0.14
C LEU A 36 1.95 -14.29 -0.33
N ILE A 37 3.06 -14.36 0.41
CA ILE A 37 4.14 -15.29 0.12
C ILE A 37 3.98 -16.50 1.05
N ASN A 38 4.01 -17.70 0.48
CA ASN A 38 3.93 -18.92 1.26
C ASN A 38 5.09 -19.00 2.27
N GLY A 39 4.78 -19.23 3.55
CA GLY A 39 5.77 -19.19 4.64
C GLY A 39 6.00 -17.80 5.25
N PHE A 40 5.29 -16.76 4.79
CA PHE A 40 5.34 -15.42 5.38
C PHE A 40 3.97 -15.02 5.95
N ALA A 41 3.92 -14.73 7.24
CA ALA A 41 2.65 -14.51 7.95
C ALA A 41 1.98 -13.16 7.64
N TYR A 42 2.71 -12.21 7.03
CA TYR A 42 2.22 -10.85 6.84
C TYR A 42 1.97 -10.52 5.37
N PRO A 43 0.90 -9.76 5.06
CA PRO A 43 0.68 -9.25 3.71
C PRO A 43 1.77 -8.24 3.33
N LEU A 44 2.36 -8.46 2.16
CA LEU A 44 3.35 -7.58 1.56
C LEU A 44 2.74 -6.76 0.42
N TYR A 45 3.38 -5.66 0.07
CA TYR A 45 2.91 -4.75 -0.96
C TYR A 45 4.07 -4.27 -1.82
N SER A 46 3.84 -4.24 -3.12
CA SER A 46 4.81 -3.73 -4.09
C SER A 46 4.98 -2.22 -3.95
N THR A 47 6.21 -1.75 -3.78
CA THR A 47 6.52 -0.31 -3.74
C THR A 47 6.12 0.42 -5.02
N SER A 48 6.18 -0.26 -6.17
CA SER A 48 5.79 0.32 -7.46
C SER A 48 4.28 0.53 -7.53
N GLU A 49 3.49 -0.45 -7.07
CA GLU A 49 2.04 -0.31 -7.00
C GLU A 49 1.61 0.78 -6.00
N ILE A 50 2.33 0.91 -4.88
CA ILE A 50 2.08 2.00 -3.92
C ILE A 50 2.31 3.36 -4.58
N LYS A 51 3.42 3.53 -5.31
CA LYS A 51 3.71 4.78 -6.03
C LYS A 51 2.62 5.09 -7.05
N ASP A 52 2.23 4.11 -7.85
CA ASP A 52 1.15 4.27 -8.84
C ASP A 52 -0.18 4.67 -8.16
N TRP A 53 -0.51 4.05 -7.01
CA TRP A 53 -1.68 4.43 -6.22
C TRP A 53 -1.61 5.89 -5.73
N ILE A 54 -0.45 6.34 -5.25
CA ILE A 54 -0.22 7.73 -4.84
C ILE A 54 -0.43 8.67 -6.03
N GLU A 55 0.11 8.34 -7.21
CA GLU A 55 -0.07 9.14 -8.42
C GLU A 55 -1.55 9.23 -8.83
N ARG A 56 -2.30 8.13 -8.77
CA ARG A 56 -3.76 8.14 -8.99
C ARG A 56 -4.49 9.04 -8.01
N GLN A 57 -4.11 9.06 -6.73
CA GLN A 57 -4.73 9.97 -5.75
C GLN A 57 -4.41 11.44 -6.07
N LYS A 58 -3.19 11.75 -6.52
CA LYS A 58 -2.82 13.11 -6.95
C LYS A 58 -3.63 13.56 -8.16
N GLN A 59 -3.93 12.66 -9.11
CA GLN A 59 -4.73 12.98 -10.30
C GLN A 59 -6.20 13.28 -9.96
N LYS A 60 -6.77 12.63 -8.94
CA LYS A 60 -8.14 12.93 -8.44
C LYS A 60 -8.29 14.32 -7.79
N ARG A 61 -7.19 15.03 -7.54
CA ARG A 61 -7.22 16.42 -7.05
C ARG A 61 -7.60 17.42 -8.15
N LYS A 62 -7.56 16.99 -9.42
CA LYS A 62 -7.92 17.80 -10.59
C LYS A 62 -9.40 17.64 -10.91
#